data_AF-A0A7W0LT05-F1
#
_entry.id   AF-A0A7W0LT05-F1
#
_cell.length_a   1.000
_cell.length_b   1.000
_cell.length_c   1.000
_cell.angle_alpha   90.00
_cell.angle_beta   90.00
_cell.angle_gamma   90.00
#
_symmetry.space_group_name_H-M   'P 1'
#
loop_
_entity.id
_entity.type
_entity.pdbx_description
1 polymer ?
#
loop_
_entity_poly.entity_id
_entity_poly.type
_entity_poly.pdbx_seq_one_letter_code
_entity_poly.pdbx_strand_id
1 'polypeptide(L)'
;PTVGATAEIVEALRTSGACFAPDLATATRRLQCDVEEALWDGVARGLLTADGFAAIRALVSGARSSPRPSSSVSRLRRGSFGRSNAAGRWSLVGAVDAVEDRESLAEVVADQLLQRWGVVFRDLAVHEGGCVPWRELQWALRRFEDRGLIRGGRFVAGFSGEQFALPAAMDGLKATRRQERTGERVTVNACDPLNLTGVVIRGPRTPAVRTNTVTYVDGLPEGGTTVGP
;
A
#
# COMPACT_ATOMS: atom_id res chain seq x y z
N PRO A 1 5.58 20.98 9.54
CA PRO A 1 6.80 21.81 9.51
C PRO A 1 6.46 23.18 10.13
N THR A 2 7.39 23.83 10.80
CA THR A 2 7.16 25.14 11.46
C THR A 2 7.58 26.34 10.61
N VAL A 3 8.38 26.12 9.55
CA VAL A 3 8.84 27.15 8.61
C VAL A 3 8.93 26.59 7.18
N GLY A 4 8.96 27.47 6.18
CA GLY A 4 9.15 27.14 4.77
C GLY A 4 7.86 26.94 3.97
N ALA A 5 8.00 26.68 2.66
CA ALA A 5 6.89 26.57 1.72
C ALA A 5 5.84 25.53 2.16
N THR A 6 6.27 24.35 2.65
CA THR A 6 5.35 23.32 3.15
C THR A 6 4.55 23.79 4.37
N ALA A 7 5.13 24.59 5.27
CA ALA A 7 4.42 25.12 6.44
C ALA A 7 3.36 26.15 6.02
N GLU A 8 3.69 27.03 5.08
CA GLU A 8 2.77 28.04 4.53
C GLU A 8 1.60 27.41 3.77
N ILE A 9 1.86 26.36 2.97
CA ILE A 9 0.80 25.62 2.27
C ILE A 9 -0.12 24.91 3.26
N VAL A 10 0.43 24.26 4.29
CA VAL A 10 -0.38 23.64 5.34
C VAL A 10 -1.28 24.66 6.01
N GLU A 11 -0.77 25.86 6.30
CA GLU A 11 -1.57 26.93 6.91
C GLU A 11 -2.66 27.48 5.97
N ALA A 12 -2.33 27.65 4.68
CA ALA A 12 -3.29 28.05 3.66
C ALA A 12 -4.44 27.03 3.54
N LEU A 13 -4.14 25.74 3.57
CA LEU A 13 -5.12 24.66 3.52
C LEU A 13 -5.93 24.53 4.83
N ARG A 14 -5.35 24.85 5.99
CA ARG A 14 -6.10 24.93 7.27
C ARG A 14 -7.19 26.01 7.20
N THR A 15 -6.84 27.16 6.62
CA THR A 15 -7.75 28.31 6.57
C THR A 15 -8.80 28.18 5.47
N SER A 16 -8.37 27.72 4.29
CA SER A 16 -9.19 27.77 3.07
C SER A 16 -9.84 26.43 2.73
N GLY A 17 -9.46 25.35 3.42
CA GLY A 17 -9.84 23.99 3.07
C GLY A 17 -9.13 23.50 1.79
N ALA A 18 -9.75 22.56 1.10
CA ALA A 18 -9.14 21.90 -0.06
C ALA A 18 -9.03 22.86 -1.27
N CYS A 19 -7.81 23.05 -1.81
CA CYS A 19 -7.50 24.05 -2.85
C CYS A 19 -6.73 23.44 -4.03
N PHE A 20 -6.76 24.08 -5.21
CA PHE A 20 -5.89 23.68 -6.32
C PHE A 20 -4.49 24.30 -6.18
N ALA A 21 -3.47 23.69 -6.80
CA ALA A 21 -2.10 24.21 -6.74
C ALA A 21 -1.95 25.68 -7.21
N PRO A 22 -2.63 26.16 -8.27
CA PRO A 22 -2.59 27.57 -8.65
C PRO A 22 -3.19 28.52 -7.60
N ASP A 23 -4.23 28.09 -6.90
CA ASP A 23 -4.85 28.87 -5.82
C ASP A 23 -3.88 29.00 -4.64
N LEU A 24 -3.17 27.92 -4.32
CA LEU A 24 -2.13 27.91 -3.28
C LEU A 24 -0.94 28.80 -3.65
N ALA A 25 -0.51 28.79 -4.92
CA ALA A 25 0.54 29.69 -5.41
C ALA A 25 0.13 31.16 -5.26
N THR A 26 -1.13 31.48 -5.56
CA THR A 26 -1.68 32.83 -5.39
C THR A 26 -1.76 33.22 -3.92
N ALA A 27 -2.28 32.34 -3.06
CA ALA A 27 -2.46 32.59 -1.62
C ALA A 27 -1.13 32.77 -0.88
N THR A 28 -0.13 31.96 -1.23
CA THR A 28 1.21 31.97 -0.58
C THR A 28 2.21 32.90 -1.27
N ARG A 29 1.83 33.47 -2.43
CA ARG A 29 2.71 34.28 -3.31
C ARG A 29 4.02 33.58 -3.68
N ARG A 30 3.95 32.26 -3.85
CA ARG A 30 5.08 31.41 -4.22
C ARG A 30 5.06 31.06 -5.70
N LEU A 31 6.23 30.72 -6.23
CA LEU A 31 6.33 30.18 -7.59
C LEU A 31 5.65 28.81 -7.67
N GLN A 32 5.06 28.50 -8.82
CA GLN A 32 4.37 27.22 -9.04
C GLN A 32 5.26 26.02 -8.74
N CYS A 33 6.55 26.06 -9.09
CA CYS A 33 7.48 24.97 -8.81
C CYS A 33 7.74 24.75 -7.32
N ASP A 34 7.81 25.82 -6.52
CA ASP A 34 8.02 25.76 -5.07
C ASP A 34 6.77 25.19 -4.38
N VAL A 35 5.57 25.56 -4.88
CA VAL A 35 4.32 24.95 -4.42
C VAL A 35 4.28 23.46 -4.74
N GLU A 36 4.64 23.06 -5.96
CA GLU A 36 4.66 21.65 -6.34
C GLU A 36 5.62 20.83 -5.48
N GLU A 37 6.84 21.33 -5.24
CA GLU A 37 7.83 20.68 -4.39
C GLU A 37 7.33 20.55 -2.94
N ALA A 38 6.77 21.63 -2.39
CA ALA A 38 6.24 21.65 -1.03
C ALA A 38 4.99 20.76 -0.84
N LEU A 39 4.14 20.64 -1.87
CA LEU A 39 3.03 19.68 -1.86
C LEU A 39 3.55 18.24 -1.78
N TRP A 40 4.58 17.90 -2.56
CA TRP A 40 5.19 16.58 -2.52
C TRP A 40 5.99 16.31 -1.23
N ASP A 41 6.67 17.32 -0.66
CA ASP A 41 7.26 17.22 0.70
C ASP A 41 6.18 17.00 1.76
N GLY A 42 5.03 17.69 1.65
CA GLY A 42 3.88 17.49 2.52
C GLY A 42 3.29 16.08 2.42
N VAL A 43 3.19 15.53 1.21
CA VAL A 43 2.78 14.12 0.99
C VAL A 43 3.79 13.15 1.58
N ALA A 44 5.09 13.37 1.35
CA ALA A 44 6.15 12.51 1.88
C ALA A 44 6.15 12.48 3.42
N ARG A 45 5.66 13.55 4.06
CA ARG A 45 5.48 13.66 5.52
C ARG A 45 4.11 13.18 6.02
N GLY A 46 3.21 12.73 5.13
CA GLY A 46 1.86 12.31 5.48
C GLY A 46 0.94 13.44 5.95
N LEU A 47 1.24 14.70 5.59
CA LEU A 47 0.48 15.88 6.00
C LEU A 47 -0.58 16.27 4.98
N LEU A 48 -0.33 15.99 3.70
CA LEU A 48 -1.16 16.44 2.58
C LEU A 48 -1.63 15.24 1.73
N THR A 49 -2.81 15.38 1.14
CA THR A 49 -3.39 14.41 0.20
C THR A 49 -4.05 15.11 -0.99
N ALA A 50 -4.19 14.41 -2.10
CA ALA A 50 -4.85 14.89 -3.31
C ALA A 50 -6.08 14.03 -3.63
N ASP A 51 -7.14 14.65 -4.17
CA ASP A 51 -8.40 13.99 -4.50
C ASP A 51 -8.37 13.13 -5.78
N GLY A 52 -7.25 13.10 -6.49
CA GLY A 52 -7.14 12.41 -7.77
C GLY A 52 -5.77 11.81 -8.07
N PHE A 53 -5.79 10.83 -8.98
CA PHE A 53 -4.58 10.13 -9.43
C PHE A 53 -3.76 10.89 -10.49
N ALA A 54 -4.19 12.10 -10.88
CA ALA A 54 -3.53 12.87 -11.93
C ALA A 54 -2.09 13.26 -11.54
N ALA A 55 -1.88 13.77 -10.32
CA ALA A 55 -0.57 14.07 -9.75
C ALA A 55 0.36 12.85 -9.74
N ILE A 56 -0.13 11.69 -9.25
CA ILE A 56 0.65 10.44 -9.20
C ILE A 56 1.01 9.96 -10.61
N ARG A 57 0.07 10.00 -11.56
CA ARG A 57 0.35 9.61 -12.95
C ARG A 57 1.36 10.54 -13.60
N ALA A 58 1.30 11.84 -13.32
CA ALA A 58 2.28 12.81 -13.81
C ALA A 58 3.68 12.49 -13.27
N LEU A 59 3.80 12.23 -11.96
CA LEU A 59 5.05 11.80 -11.30
C LEU A 59 5.62 10.51 -11.94
N VAL A 60 4.81 9.46 -12.05
CA VAL A 60 5.22 8.16 -12.61
C VAL A 60 5.60 8.27 -14.08
N SER A 61 4.89 9.08 -14.86
CA SER A 61 5.18 9.25 -16.29
C SER A 61 6.38 10.16 -16.53
N GLY A 62 6.60 11.16 -15.68
CA GLY A 62 7.76 12.05 -15.75
C GLY A 62 9.07 11.28 -15.55
N ALA A 63 9.08 10.32 -14.62
CA ALA A 63 10.21 9.42 -14.40
C ALA A 63 10.51 8.48 -15.58
N ARG A 64 9.52 8.18 -16.44
CA ARG A 64 9.70 7.31 -17.63
C ARG A 64 10.18 8.08 -18.86
N SER A 65 10.11 9.40 -18.86
CA SER A 65 10.66 10.22 -19.93
C SER A 65 12.17 10.38 -19.74
N SER A 66 12.92 9.35 -20.15
CA SER A 66 14.31 9.56 -20.57
C SER A 66 14.30 10.60 -21.71
N PRO A 67 15.20 11.60 -21.72
CA PRO A 67 15.25 12.59 -22.79
C PRO A 67 15.74 11.91 -24.07
N ARG A 68 14.82 11.24 -24.78
CA ARG A 68 15.09 10.81 -26.15
C ARG A 68 15.13 12.08 -27.01
N PRO A 69 16.23 12.34 -27.74
CA PRO A 69 16.28 13.43 -28.69
C PRO A 69 15.33 13.09 -29.84
N SER A 70 14.08 13.55 -29.73
CA SER A 70 13.09 13.45 -30.79
C SER A 70 13.40 14.52 -31.84
N SER A 71 14.11 14.12 -32.89
CA SER A 71 14.21 14.87 -34.15
C SER A 71 12.86 14.89 -34.86
N SER A 72 11.97 15.79 -34.46
CA SER A 72 10.75 16.08 -35.21
C SER A 72 10.23 17.46 -34.87
N VAL A 73 10.49 18.38 -35.79
CA VAL A 73 10.07 19.78 -35.79
C VAL A 73 8.57 19.83 -36.11
N SER A 74 7.71 19.59 -35.12
CA SER A 74 6.27 19.86 -35.24
C SER A 74 5.89 20.98 -34.27
N ARG A 75 5.90 22.20 -34.81
CA ARG A 75 5.43 23.41 -34.15
C ARG A 75 3.90 23.34 -33.99
N LEU A 76 3.42 23.91 -32.87
CA LEU A 76 2.02 24.30 -32.58
C LEU A 76 1.08 23.19 -32.07
N ARG A 77 1.37 22.64 -30.89
CA ARG A 77 0.29 22.35 -29.93
C ARG A 77 0.32 23.37 -28.79
N ARG A 78 -0.58 24.35 -28.94
CA ARG A 78 -1.28 25.11 -27.89
C ARG A 78 -0.88 24.72 -26.47
N GLY A 79 -0.15 25.61 -25.79
CA GLY A 79 -0.02 25.64 -24.33
C GLY A 79 0.25 24.28 -23.69
N SER A 80 1.44 23.71 -23.91
CA SER A 80 2.00 22.77 -22.95
C SER A 80 2.32 23.55 -21.68
N PHE A 81 1.28 23.90 -20.91
CA PHE A 81 1.40 24.04 -19.47
C PHE A 81 2.14 22.79 -19.05
N GLY A 82 3.38 22.95 -18.60
CA GLY A 82 4.22 21.84 -18.17
C GLY A 82 3.34 20.93 -17.33
N ARG A 83 3.38 19.63 -17.63
CA ARG A 83 2.54 18.64 -16.94
C ARG A 83 2.78 18.84 -15.44
N SER A 84 1.85 19.56 -14.80
CA SER A 84 2.01 19.89 -13.39
C SER A 84 1.98 18.58 -12.65
N ASN A 85 3.03 18.30 -11.89
CA ASN A 85 3.05 17.12 -11.06
C ASN A 85 2.15 17.30 -9.83
N ALA A 86 1.45 18.45 -9.69
CA ALA A 86 0.49 18.71 -8.64
C ALA A 86 -0.96 18.87 -9.14
N ALA A 87 -1.35 18.16 -10.19
CA ALA A 87 -2.72 18.19 -10.69
C ALA A 87 -3.73 17.59 -9.70
N GLY A 88 -4.85 18.30 -9.47
CA GLY A 88 -5.92 17.91 -8.56
C GLY A 88 -6.14 18.92 -7.43
N ARG A 89 -7.10 18.65 -6.56
CA ARG A 89 -7.35 19.44 -5.36
C ARG A 89 -6.57 18.83 -4.19
N TRP A 90 -5.83 19.67 -3.50
CA TRP A 90 -4.98 19.32 -2.38
C TRP A 90 -5.69 19.66 -1.08
N SER A 91 -5.53 18.80 -0.09
CA SER A 91 -6.13 18.96 1.22
C SER A 91 -5.18 18.43 2.29
N LEU A 92 -5.38 18.87 3.53
CA LEU A 92 -4.70 18.25 4.67
C LEU A 92 -5.18 16.80 4.79
N VAL A 93 -4.26 15.89 5.08
CA VAL A 93 -4.64 14.61 5.66
C VAL A 93 -5.35 14.96 6.96
N GLY A 94 -6.62 14.55 7.08
CA GLY A 94 -7.38 14.76 8.31
C GLY A 94 -6.57 14.25 9.48
N ALA A 95 -6.57 14.98 10.60
CA ALA A 95 -6.08 14.39 11.84
C ALA A 95 -6.84 13.08 11.98
N VAL A 96 -6.12 11.97 12.03
CA VAL A 96 -6.72 10.74 12.53
C VAL A 96 -7.08 11.11 13.95
N ASP A 97 -8.36 11.38 14.21
CA ASP A 97 -8.84 11.52 15.58
C ASP A 97 -8.18 10.39 16.34
N ALA A 98 -7.40 10.73 17.37
CA ALA A 98 -6.64 9.74 18.12
C ALA A 98 -7.65 8.66 18.45
N VAL A 99 -7.52 7.47 17.85
CA VAL A 99 -8.60 6.49 17.87
C VAL A 99 -8.87 6.22 19.34
N GLU A 100 -9.93 6.84 19.87
CA GLU A 100 -10.09 6.95 21.33
C GLU A 100 -10.27 5.56 21.92
N ASP A 101 -10.70 4.62 21.07
CA ASP A 101 -10.77 3.21 21.35
C ASP A 101 -9.77 2.38 20.53
N ARG A 102 -8.58 2.20 21.11
CA ARG A 102 -7.55 1.27 20.61
C ARG A 102 -8.06 -0.16 20.49
N GLU A 103 -9.04 -0.55 21.30
CA GLU A 103 -9.64 -1.89 21.24
C GLU A 103 -10.48 -2.07 19.98
N SER A 104 -11.34 -1.10 19.67
CA SER A 104 -12.09 -1.05 18.41
C SER A 104 -11.16 -1.03 17.19
N LEU A 105 -10.07 -0.27 17.24
CA LEU A 105 -9.06 -0.28 16.16
C LEU A 105 -8.48 -1.68 15.96
N ALA A 106 -8.12 -2.37 17.05
CA ALA A 106 -7.60 -3.73 16.97
C ALA A 106 -8.61 -4.72 16.39
N GLU A 107 -9.91 -4.59 16.70
CA GLU A 107 -10.97 -5.40 16.07
C GLU A 107 -11.04 -5.17 14.56
N VAL A 108 -11.09 -3.91 14.13
CA VAL A 108 -11.18 -3.56 12.71
C VAL A 108 -9.96 -4.06 11.94
N VAL A 109 -8.76 -3.87 12.48
CA VAL A 109 -7.52 -4.35 11.85
C VAL A 109 -7.46 -5.88 11.84
N ALA A 110 -7.89 -6.55 12.91
CA ALA A 110 -7.95 -8.01 12.96
C ALA A 110 -8.92 -8.57 11.92
N ASP A 111 -10.11 -7.99 11.77
CA ASP A 111 -11.10 -8.37 10.76
C ASP A 111 -10.55 -8.16 9.35
N GLN A 112 -9.93 -7.02 9.07
CA GLN A 112 -9.29 -6.75 7.79
C GLN A 112 -8.19 -7.77 7.45
N LEU A 113 -7.35 -8.12 8.42
CA LEU A 113 -6.30 -9.13 8.22
C LEU A 113 -6.90 -10.52 7.95
N LEU A 114 -7.97 -10.89 8.66
CA LEU A 114 -8.69 -12.15 8.45
C LEU A 114 -9.32 -12.21 7.06
N GLN A 115 -10.01 -11.16 6.61
CA GLN A 115 -10.62 -11.11 5.28
C GLN A 115 -9.57 -11.16 4.17
N ARG A 116 -8.41 -10.52 4.39
CA ARG A 116 -7.33 -10.50 3.40
C ARG A 116 -6.59 -11.84 3.29
N TRP A 117 -6.25 -12.45 4.41
CA TRP A 117 -5.36 -13.62 4.45
C TRP A 117 -6.07 -14.95 4.70
N GLY A 118 -7.28 -14.92 5.26
CA GLY A 118 -8.02 -16.09 5.72
C GLY A 118 -7.47 -16.68 7.01
N VAL A 119 -6.15 -16.78 7.14
CA VAL A 119 -5.42 -17.25 8.33
C VAL A 119 -4.46 -16.17 8.79
N VAL A 120 -4.51 -15.81 10.07
CA VAL A 120 -3.68 -14.77 10.69
C VAL A 120 -2.83 -15.37 11.80
N PHE A 121 -1.55 -15.00 11.83
CA PHE A 121 -0.57 -15.35 12.85
C PHE A 121 0.48 -14.25 12.96
N ARG A 122 1.26 -14.27 14.05
CA ARG A 122 2.15 -13.16 14.43
C ARG A 122 3.06 -12.70 13.29
N ASP A 123 3.82 -13.61 12.70
CA ASP A 123 4.82 -13.28 11.69
C ASP A 123 4.19 -12.66 10.43
N LEU A 124 2.99 -13.12 10.05
CA LEU A 124 2.23 -12.53 8.94
C LEU A 124 1.72 -11.12 9.27
N ALA A 125 1.20 -10.92 10.48
CA ALA A 125 0.75 -9.60 10.92
C ALA A 125 1.91 -8.59 11.01
N VAL A 126 3.09 -9.03 11.45
CA VAL A 126 4.32 -8.22 11.44
C VAL A 126 4.74 -7.88 10.00
N HIS A 127 4.58 -8.82 9.07
CA HIS A 127 4.93 -8.60 7.66
C HIS A 127 4.09 -7.50 7.00
N GLU A 128 2.80 -7.40 7.31
CA GLU A 128 1.91 -6.33 6.83
C GLU A 128 2.27 -4.93 7.33
N GLY A 129 3.16 -4.82 8.32
CA GLY A 129 3.59 -3.52 8.85
C GLY A 129 2.47 -2.78 9.58
N GLY A 130 1.61 -3.51 10.29
CA GLY A 130 0.43 -2.96 10.96
C GLY A 130 0.73 -1.92 12.04
N CYS A 131 -0.20 -0.98 12.20
CA CYS A 131 -0.14 0.07 13.23
C CYS A 131 -0.53 -0.41 14.64
N VAL A 132 -1.07 -1.62 14.76
CA VAL A 132 -1.55 -2.22 16.02
C VAL A 132 -0.57 -3.28 16.52
N PRO A 133 -0.10 -3.22 17.79
CA PRO A 133 0.74 -4.25 18.37
C PRO A 133 0.09 -5.64 18.35
N TRP A 134 0.89 -6.70 18.10
CA TRP A 134 0.39 -8.08 18.04
C TRP A 134 -0.45 -8.50 19.25
N ARG A 135 -0.08 -8.05 20.47
CA ARG A 135 -0.82 -8.38 21.69
C ARG A 135 -2.29 -7.91 21.64
N GLU A 136 -2.53 -6.73 21.09
CA GLU A 136 -3.87 -6.15 20.98
C GLU A 136 -4.67 -6.87 19.89
N LEU A 137 -4.03 -7.17 18.75
CA LEU A 137 -4.62 -8.03 17.72
C LEU A 137 -4.97 -9.41 18.26
N GLN A 138 -4.10 -10.02 19.06
CA GLN A 138 -4.34 -11.33 19.66
C GLN A 138 -5.56 -11.31 20.59
N TRP A 139 -5.73 -10.27 21.40
CA TRP A 139 -6.94 -10.11 22.22
C TRP A 139 -8.20 -9.93 21.36
N ALA A 140 -8.12 -9.15 20.28
CA ALA A 140 -9.24 -9.02 19.35
C ALA A 140 -9.60 -10.35 18.66
N LEU A 141 -8.61 -11.10 18.22
CA LEU A 141 -8.79 -12.42 17.61
C LEU A 141 -9.40 -13.44 18.59
N ARG A 142 -8.97 -13.44 19.86
CA ARG A 142 -9.60 -14.27 20.90
C ARG A 142 -11.05 -13.88 21.15
N ARG A 143 -11.39 -12.59 21.17
CA ARG A 143 -12.79 -12.14 21.26
C ARG A 143 -13.62 -12.58 20.04
N PHE A 144 -13.04 -12.63 18.85
CA PHE A 144 -13.72 -13.19 17.67
C PHE A 144 -13.90 -14.71 17.78
N GLU A 145 -12.92 -15.41 18.34
CA GLU A 145 -13.01 -16.85 18.61
C GLU A 145 -14.08 -17.17 19.66
N ASP A 146 -14.14 -16.42 20.76
CA ASP A 146 -15.15 -16.56 21.81
C ASP A 146 -16.57 -16.31 21.26
N ARG A 147 -16.71 -15.39 20.29
CA ARG A 147 -17.95 -15.14 19.53
C ARG A 147 -18.25 -16.22 18.49
N GLY A 148 -17.35 -17.18 18.27
CA GLY A 148 -17.47 -18.24 17.28
C GLY A 148 -17.30 -17.80 15.82
N LEU A 149 -16.83 -16.57 15.58
CA LEU A 149 -16.62 -16.02 14.23
C LEU A 149 -15.41 -16.64 13.53
N ILE A 150 -14.39 -16.99 14.30
CA ILE A 150 -13.15 -17.60 13.82
C ILE A 150 -12.77 -18.81 14.67
N ARG A 151 -11.73 -19.55 14.27
CA ARG A 151 -11.18 -20.65 15.05
C ARG A 151 -9.69 -20.46 15.29
N GLY A 152 -9.27 -20.60 16.54
CA GLY A 152 -7.88 -20.76 16.94
C GLY A 152 -7.37 -22.17 16.61
N GLY A 153 -6.09 -22.26 16.26
CA GLY A 153 -5.48 -23.55 15.95
C GLY A 153 -4.11 -23.44 15.29
N ARG A 154 -3.78 -24.49 14.53
CA ARG A 154 -2.52 -24.62 13.79
C ARG A 154 -2.85 -25.00 12.36
N PHE A 155 -2.76 -24.03 11.45
CA PHE A 155 -3.15 -24.18 10.05
C PHE A 155 -1.95 -24.12 9.12
N VAL A 156 -0.96 -23.28 9.45
CA VAL A 156 0.28 -23.10 8.69
C VAL A 156 1.44 -23.75 9.44
N ALA A 157 2.14 -24.67 8.78
CA ALA A 157 3.31 -25.33 9.33
C ALA A 157 4.54 -24.40 9.34
N GLY A 158 5.47 -24.64 10.27
CA GLY A 158 6.74 -23.93 10.32
C GLY A 158 6.73 -22.58 11.03
N PHE A 159 5.58 -22.16 11.57
CA PHE A 159 5.41 -20.98 12.42
C PHE A 159 5.07 -21.38 13.86
N SER A 160 5.50 -20.59 14.83
CA SER A 160 5.16 -20.80 16.25
C SER A 160 4.02 -19.89 16.69
N GLY A 161 3.47 -20.15 17.89
CA GLY A 161 2.37 -19.36 18.44
C GLY A 161 0.98 -19.78 17.97
N GLU A 162 0.00 -18.97 18.41
CA GLU A 162 -1.42 -19.08 18.06
C GLU A 162 -1.66 -18.60 16.63
N GLN A 163 -2.57 -19.29 15.94
CA GLN A 163 -3.04 -18.91 14.62
C GLN A 163 -4.56 -18.91 14.65
N PHE A 164 -5.17 -18.00 13.89
CA PHE A 164 -6.60 -17.84 13.83
C PHE A 164 -7.05 -17.88 12.38
N ALA A 165 -8.12 -18.62 12.09
CA ALA A 165 -8.63 -18.78 10.73
C ALA A 165 -10.12 -18.51 10.64
N LEU A 166 -10.54 -17.87 9.55
CA LEU A 166 -11.94 -17.83 9.16
C LEU A 166 -12.44 -19.25 8.83
N PRO A 167 -13.71 -19.59 9.14
CA PRO A 167 -14.29 -20.87 8.76
C PRO A 167 -14.15 -21.19 7.27
N ALA A 168 -14.46 -20.20 6.41
CA ALA A 168 -14.31 -20.31 4.96
C ALA A 168 -12.86 -20.59 4.53
N ALA A 169 -11.87 -20.02 5.21
CA ALA A 169 -10.46 -20.26 4.91
C ALA A 169 -10.05 -21.70 5.27
N MET A 170 -10.55 -22.24 6.39
CA MET A 170 -10.31 -23.65 6.74
C MET A 170 -10.91 -24.60 5.72
N ASP A 171 -12.11 -24.31 5.23
CA ASP A 171 -12.77 -25.13 4.22
C ASP A 171 -12.05 -25.06 2.88
N GLY A 172 -11.56 -23.87 2.50
CA GLY A 172 -10.64 -23.69 1.37
C GLY A 172 -9.37 -24.54 1.51
N LEU A 173 -8.68 -24.48 2.64
CA LEU A 173 -7.48 -25.29 2.90
C LEU A 173 -7.76 -26.80 2.81
N LYS A 174 -8.90 -27.27 3.33
CA LYS A 174 -9.31 -28.68 3.24
C LYS A 174 -9.62 -29.08 1.79
N ALA A 175 -10.28 -28.21 1.03
CA ALA A 175 -10.60 -28.43 -0.37
C ALA A 175 -9.32 -28.52 -1.21
N THR A 176 -8.41 -27.56 -1.06
CA THR A 176 -7.11 -27.57 -1.74
C THR A 176 -6.29 -28.81 -1.39
N ARG A 177 -6.29 -29.26 -0.13
CA ARG A 177 -5.58 -30.49 0.28
C ARG A 177 -6.13 -31.75 -0.42
N ARG A 178 -7.40 -31.75 -0.82
CA ARG A 178 -8.04 -32.88 -1.53
C ARG A 178 -7.88 -32.82 -3.04
N GLN A 179 -7.50 -31.68 -3.59
CA GLN A 179 -7.27 -31.52 -5.02
C GLN A 179 -5.96 -32.21 -5.41
N GLU A 180 -5.97 -32.89 -6.56
CA GLU A 180 -4.75 -33.40 -7.16
C GLU A 180 -3.94 -32.23 -7.72
N ARG A 181 -2.61 -32.35 -7.64
CA ARG A 181 -1.69 -31.37 -8.19
C ARG A 181 -1.71 -31.44 -9.71
N THR A 182 -2.16 -30.38 -10.36
CA THR A 182 -2.29 -30.30 -11.82
C THR A 182 -1.07 -29.66 -12.48
N GLY A 183 -0.13 -29.13 -11.70
CA GLY A 183 0.97 -28.30 -12.20
C GLY A 183 0.49 -26.92 -12.65
N GLU A 184 -0.56 -26.37 -12.02
CA GLU A 184 -1.08 -25.05 -12.37
C GLU A 184 -0.01 -23.99 -12.09
N ARG A 185 0.25 -23.13 -13.09
CA ARG A 185 1.29 -22.10 -13.02
C ARG A 185 0.65 -20.72 -12.92
N VAL A 186 0.93 -20.03 -11.82
CA VAL A 186 0.47 -18.66 -11.58
C VAL A 186 1.69 -17.75 -11.39
N THR A 187 1.90 -16.83 -12.33
CA THR A 187 2.98 -15.84 -12.24
C THR A 187 2.44 -14.51 -11.73
N VAL A 188 3.04 -14.00 -10.65
CA VAL A 188 2.73 -12.69 -10.08
C VAL A 188 3.96 -11.78 -10.14
N ASN A 189 3.73 -10.47 -10.10
CA ASN A 189 4.83 -9.52 -9.96
C ASN A 189 5.44 -9.65 -8.55
N ALA A 190 6.76 -9.44 -8.40
CA ALA A 190 7.38 -9.51 -7.08
C ALA A 190 6.95 -8.37 -6.13
N CYS A 191 6.41 -7.27 -6.67
CA CYS A 191 5.77 -6.21 -5.88
C CYS A 191 4.33 -6.54 -5.48
N ASP A 192 3.76 -7.65 -5.96
CA ASP A 192 2.42 -8.07 -5.56
C ASP A 192 2.43 -8.52 -4.09
N PRO A 193 1.42 -8.18 -3.28
CA PRO A 193 1.31 -8.67 -1.90
C PRO A 193 1.30 -10.19 -1.76
N LEU A 194 0.91 -10.93 -2.81
CA LEU A 194 0.96 -12.39 -2.85
C LEU A 194 2.39 -12.95 -2.96
N ASN A 195 3.41 -12.11 -3.10
CA ASN A 195 4.81 -12.52 -2.98
C ASN A 195 5.14 -12.91 -1.52
N LEU A 196 4.77 -14.13 -1.14
CA LEU A 196 4.98 -14.70 0.18
C LEU A 196 6.32 -15.45 0.32
N THR A 197 7.20 -15.32 -0.66
CA THR A 197 8.52 -15.98 -0.65
C THR A 197 9.40 -15.43 0.48
N GLY A 198 10.02 -16.33 1.24
CA GLY A 198 10.82 -15.95 2.41
C GLY A 198 10.02 -15.31 3.56
N VAL A 199 8.68 -15.34 3.48
CA VAL A 199 7.77 -14.92 4.56
C VAL A 199 6.99 -16.14 5.05
N VAL A 200 5.96 -16.55 4.31
CA VAL A 200 5.16 -17.74 4.61
C VAL A 200 5.82 -18.99 4.03
N ILE A 201 6.33 -18.86 2.81
CA ILE A 201 6.94 -19.98 2.10
C ILE A 201 8.45 -19.94 2.35
N ARG A 202 8.95 -21.02 2.95
CA ARG A 202 10.38 -21.16 3.24
C ARG A 202 11.20 -21.12 1.96
N GLY A 203 12.31 -20.38 1.99
CA GLY A 203 13.19 -20.20 0.84
C GLY A 203 13.76 -18.78 0.79
N PRO A 204 14.57 -18.46 -0.23
CA PRO A 204 15.05 -17.11 -0.46
C PRO A 204 13.88 -16.17 -0.74
N ARG A 205 13.94 -14.96 -0.20
CA ARG A 205 12.95 -13.91 -0.46
C ARG A 205 13.22 -13.29 -1.82
N THR A 206 12.24 -13.34 -2.72
CA THR A 206 12.30 -12.59 -3.97
C THR A 206 12.11 -11.10 -3.68
N PRO A 207 13.09 -10.25 -4.02
CA PRO A 207 12.98 -8.81 -3.76
C PRO A 207 11.78 -8.21 -4.50
N ALA A 208 11.02 -7.36 -3.81
CA ALA A 208 9.83 -6.67 -4.33
C ALA A 208 10.22 -5.53 -5.27
N VAL A 209 10.85 -5.88 -6.39
CA VAL A 209 11.25 -4.98 -7.47
C VAL A 209 10.31 -5.19 -8.64
N ARG A 210 9.87 -4.10 -9.28
CA ARG A 210 8.85 -4.13 -10.34
C ARG A 210 9.20 -5.01 -11.53
N THR A 211 10.49 -5.22 -11.80
CA THR A 211 10.99 -6.06 -12.90
C THR A 211 11.10 -7.54 -12.53
N ASN A 212 10.94 -7.88 -11.25
CA ASN A 212 11.01 -9.26 -10.78
C ASN A 212 9.61 -9.89 -10.80
N THR A 213 9.56 -11.20 -11.02
CA THR A 213 8.33 -11.98 -10.93
C THR A 213 8.55 -13.24 -10.10
N VAL A 214 7.45 -13.80 -9.58
CA VAL A 214 7.44 -15.08 -8.86
C VAL A 214 6.39 -15.96 -9.52
N THR A 215 6.80 -17.17 -9.91
CA THR A 215 5.89 -18.18 -10.45
C THR A 215 5.61 -19.24 -9.39
N TYR A 216 4.34 -19.47 -9.11
CA TYR A 216 3.85 -20.53 -8.24
C TYR A 216 3.37 -21.71 -9.09
N VAL A 217 3.80 -22.92 -8.74
CA VAL A 217 3.32 -24.18 -9.29
C VAL A 217 2.57 -24.91 -8.20
N ASP A 218 1.26 -25.07 -8.35
CA ASP A 218 0.35 -25.62 -7.33
C ASP A 218 0.57 -24.98 -5.94
N GLY A 219 0.82 -23.67 -5.91
CA GLY A 219 1.05 -22.87 -4.69
C GLY A 219 2.48 -22.88 -4.14
N LEU A 220 3.42 -23.60 -4.75
CA LEU A 220 4.83 -23.59 -4.38
C LEU A 220 5.66 -22.74 -5.36
N PRO A 221 6.57 -21.87 -4.89
CA PRO A 221 7.39 -21.07 -5.78
C PRO A 221 8.33 -21.98 -6.57
N GLU A 222 8.36 -21.78 -7.89
CA GLU A 222 9.34 -22.39 -8.75
C GLU A 222 10.72 -21.81 -8.43
N GLY A 223 11.70 -22.68 -8.18
CA GLY A 223 13.04 -22.25 -7.82
C GLY A 223 13.70 -21.44 -8.94
N GLY A 224 13.85 -20.12 -8.73
CA GLY A 224 14.57 -19.23 -9.63
C GLY A 224 13.82 -17.91 -9.86
N THR A 225 14.41 -16.81 -9.43
CA THR A 225 13.96 -15.47 -9.83
C THR A 225 14.12 -15.36 -11.34
N THR A 226 13.02 -15.38 -12.08
CA THR A 226 13.04 -14.93 -13.47
C THR A 226 13.07 -13.41 -13.44
N VAL A 227 14.27 -12.85 -13.63
CA VAL A 227 14.45 -11.44 -13.92
C VAL A 227 13.74 -11.20 -15.24
N GLY A 228 12.63 -10.46 -15.22
CA GLY A 228 11.95 -10.07 -16.45
C GLY A 228 12.89 -9.21 -17.31
N PRO A 229 12.70 -9.21 -18.65
CA PRO A 229 13.48 -8.37 -19.56
C PRO A 229 13.32 -6.86 -19.28
#